data_AF-A0A950CG86-F1
#
_entry.id   AF-A0A950CG86-F1
#
_cell.length_a   1.000
_cell.length_b   1.000
_cell.length_c   1.000
_cell.angle_alpha   90.00
_cell.angle_beta   90.00
_cell.angle_gamma   90.00
#
_symmetry.space_group_name_H-M   'P 1'
#
loop_
_entity.id
_entity.type
_entity.pdbx_description
1 polymer ?
#
loop_
_entity_poly.entity_id
_entity_poly.type
_entity_poly.pdbx_seq_one_letter_code
_entity_poly.pdbx_strand_id
1 'polypeptide(L)'
;MVLQSNYFIEEILPNAILRKLYAEEMAECRRPFAEPGEGRRPTLTWPREIPIDGEPADVSAIAAAYADWLGTSNVSKLFLKAEPVAILANDRLVNLVRGWPALTEKTVTRTHFVQEDSPDEIGRAIVDWMGTLG
;
A
#
# COMPACT_ATOMS: atom_id res chain seq x y z
N MET A 1 -11.29 16.98 11.27
CA MET A 1 -10.49 15.90 11.85
C MET A 1 -9.11 15.80 11.21
N VAL A 2 -8.94 15.36 9.96
CA VAL A 2 -7.60 15.20 9.34
C VAL A 2 -6.80 16.51 9.24
N LEU A 3 -7.38 17.59 8.69
CA LEU A 3 -6.65 18.86 8.52
C LEU A 3 -6.27 19.55 9.84
N GLN A 4 -7.05 19.34 10.90
CA GLN A 4 -6.87 20.04 12.17
C GLN A 4 -6.08 19.20 13.19
N SER A 5 -6.39 17.91 13.26
CA SER A 5 -5.86 16.99 14.29
C SER A 5 -4.80 16.02 13.75
N ASN A 6 -4.39 16.15 12.49
CA ASN A 6 -3.41 15.27 11.86
C ASN A 6 -3.76 13.76 11.92
N TYR A 7 -5.07 13.46 11.98
CA TYR A 7 -5.59 12.13 12.33
C TYR A 7 -5.00 10.99 11.50
N PHE A 8 -4.72 11.20 10.22
CA PHE A 8 -4.12 10.16 9.38
C PHE A 8 -2.73 9.74 9.91
N ILE A 9 -1.89 10.71 10.26
CA ILE A 9 -0.52 10.45 10.75
C ILE A 9 -0.54 9.99 12.20
N GLU A 10 -1.39 10.57 13.04
CA GLU A 10 -1.38 10.26 14.49
C GLU A 10 -2.12 8.97 14.83
N GLU A 11 -3.14 8.59 14.05
CA GLU A 11 -4.02 7.46 14.38
C GLU A 11 -3.98 6.35 13.33
N ILE A 12 -4.03 6.67 12.03
CA ILE A 12 -4.11 5.63 11.00
C ILE A 12 -2.74 4.96 10.80
N LEU A 13 -1.68 5.75 10.58
CA LEU A 13 -0.34 5.24 10.33
C LEU A 13 0.18 4.28 11.43
N PRO A 14 0.27 4.67 12.71
CA PRO A 14 0.84 3.81 13.74
C PRO A 14 -0.03 2.59 14.07
N ASN A 15 -1.35 2.67 13.92
CA ASN A 15 -2.24 1.52 14.15
C ASN A 15 -2.24 0.51 12.99
N ALA A 16 -1.66 0.90 11.84
CA ALA A 16 -1.52 0.06 10.66
C ALA A 16 -0.12 -0.58 10.53
N ILE A 17 0.74 -0.37 11.54
CA ILE A 17 2.07 -0.98 11.71
C ILE A 17 2.03 -1.84 12.97
N LEU A 18 2.59 -3.06 12.94
CA LEU A 18 2.59 -3.94 14.12
C LEU A 18 3.62 -3.51 15.17
N ARG A 19 4.84 -3.17 14.75
CA ARG A 19 5.83 -2.62 15.67
C ARG A 19 5.45 -1.20 16.10
N LYS A 20 5.92 -0.78 17.27
CA LYS A 20 5.86 0.63 17.64
C LYS A 20 6.97 1.37 16.90
N LEU A 21 6.57 2.43 16.19
CA LEU A 21 7.53 3.40 15.67
C LEU A 21 8.20 4.14 16.83
N TYR A 22 9.50 4.37 16.69
CA TYR A 22 10.27 5.23 17.60
C TYR A 22 9.83 6.69 17.46
N ALA A 23 10.18 7.51 18.46
CA ALA A 23 9.79 8.91 18.48
C ALA A 23 10.36 9.67 17.28
N GLU A 24 11.59 9.34 16.89
CA GLU A 24 12.31 9.93 15.76
C GLU A 24 11.65 9.56 14.42
N GLU A 25 11.21 8.31 14.26
CA GLU A 25 10.50 7.85 13.06
C GLU A 25 9.15 8.57 12.91
N MET A 26 8.37 8.63 14.00
CA MET A 26 7.12 9.39 13.99
C MET A 26 7.34 10.88 13.77
N ALA A 27 8.44 11.47 14.27
CA ALA A 27 8.76 12.87 14.02
C ALA A 27 9.00 13.12 12.52
N GLU A 28 9.69 12.22 11.81
CA GLU A 28 9.86 12.32 10.37
C GLU A 28 8.54 12.14 9.61
N CYS A 29 7.67 11.21 10.01
CA CYS A 29 6.34 11.08 9.42
C CYS A 29 5.48 12.35 9.61
N ARG A 30 5.62 13.03 10.75
CA ARG A 30 4.91 14.29 11.05
C ARG A 30 5.50 15.50 10.35
N ARG A 31 6.80 15.50 10.04
CA ARG A 31 7.55 16.68 9.55
C ARG A 31 6.89 17.38 8.36
N PRO A 32 6.32 16.70 7.33
CA PRO A 32 5.63 17.36 6.22
C PRO A 32 4.25 17.95 6.59
N PHE A 33 3.70 17.55 7.74
CA PHE A 33 2.32 17.79 8.16
C PHE A 33 2.22 18.49 9.51
N ALA A 34 3.30 19.14 9.95
CA ALA A 34 3.41 19.76 11.27
C ALA A 34 2.31 20.79 11.52
N GLU A 35 2.05 21.67 10.55
CA GLU A 35 1.07 22.74 10.67
C GLU A 35 -0.36 22.27 10.28
N PRO A 36 -1.39 22.65 11.06
CA PRO A 36 -2.78 22.46 10.66
C PRO A 36 -3.14 23.17 9.36
N GLY A 37 -4.11 22.60 8.64
CA GLY A 37 -4.69 23.19 7.44
C GLY A 37 -4.26 22.51 6.15
N GLU A 38 -4.07 23.31 5.11
CA GLU A 38 -3.98 22.84 3.71
C GLU A 38 -2.78 21.94 3.42
N GLY A 39 -1.68 22.08 4.18
CA GLY A 39 -0.54 21.16 4.07
C GLY A 39 -0.90 19.69 4.34
N ARG A 40 -1.98 19.44 5.10
CA ARG A 40 -2.51 18.10 5.40
C ARG A 40 -3.58 17.64 4.40
N ARG A 41 -3.95 18.44 3.40
CA ARG A 41 -4.95 18.06 2.39
C ARG A 41 -4.63 16.72 1.71
N PRO A 42 -3.37 16.41 1.33
CA PRO A 42 -3.06 15.14 0.70
C PRO A 42 -3.49 13.92 1.54
N THR A 43 -3.33 13.97 2.87
CA THR A 43 -3.70 12.86 3.78
C THR A 43 -5.21 12.77 4.03
N LEU A 44 -5.99 13.76 3.59
CA LEU A 44 -7.46 13.72 3.57
C LEU A 44 -8.01 13.31 2.21
N THR A 45 -7.44 13.84 1.12
CA THR A 45 -7.90 13.54 -0.23
C THR A 45 -7.62 12.08 -0.57
N TRP A 46 -6.42 11.55 -0.28
CA TRP A 46 -6.07 10.16 -0.57
C TRP A 46 -7.13 9.13 -0.16
N PRO A 47 -7.58 9.08 1.12
CA PRO A 47 -8.60 8.11 1.53
C PRO A 47 -9.97 8.34 0.86
N ARG A 48 -10.25 9.54 0.35
CA ARG A 48 -11.49 9.84 -0.40
C ARG A 48 -11.43 9.41 -1.87
N GLU A 49 -10.23 9.19 -2.39
CA GLU A 49 -9.99 8.68 -3.75
C GLU A 49 -9.94 7.15 -3.81
N ILE A 50 -10.07 6.44 -2.67
CA ILE A 50 -10.08 4.97 -2.68
C ILE A 50 -11.35 4.50 -3.40
N PRO A 51 -11.25 3.75 -4.50
CA PRO A 51 -12.41 3.33 -5.27
C PRO A 51 -13.19 2.24 -4.52
N ILE A 52 -14.35 2.61 -3.97
CA ILE A 52 -15.27 1.70 -3.25
C ILE A 52 -16.65 1.83 -3.89
N ASP A 53 -17.27 0.68 -4.19
CA ASP A 53 -18.59 0.60 -4.83
C ASP A 53 -18.72 1.45 -6.11
N GLY A 54 -17.60 1.61 -6.83
CA GLY A 54 -17.54 2.36 -8.08
C GLY A 54 -17.23 3.85 -7.94
N GLU A 55 -17.03 4.37 -6.73
CA GLU A 55 -16.79 5.79 -6.47
C GLU A 55 -15.41 6.06 -5.85
N PRO A 56 -14.70 7.14 -6.24
CA PRO A 56 -15.03 8.07 -7.33
C PRO A 56 -15.00 7.41 -8.71
N ALA A 57 -15.98 7.70 -9.56
CA ALA A 57 -16.15 7.03 -10.86
C ALA A 57 -14.93 7.12 -11.79
N ASP A 58 -14.22 8.25 -11.79
CA ASP A 58 -13.01 8.45 -12.58
C ASP A 58 -11.85 7.60 -12.06
N VAL A 59 -11.61 7.58 -10.75
CA VAL A 59 -10.57 6.73 -10.14
C VAL A 59 -10.91 5.26 -10.28
N SER A 60 -12.18 4.88 -10.13
CA SER A 60 -12.66 3.52 -10.35
C SER A 60 -12.41 3.06 -11.79
N ALA A 61 -12.70 3.91 -12.78
CA ALA A 61 -12.43 3.63 -14.18
C ALA A 61 -10.92 3.48 -14.47
N ILE A 62 -10.08 4.35 -13.89
CA ILE A 62 -8.62 4.23 -14.00
C ILE A 62 -8.13 2.92 -13.38
N ALA A 63 -8.66 2.56 -12.20
CA ALA A 63 -8.30 1.34 -11.50
C ALA A 63 -8.64 0.07 -12.29
N ALA A 64 -9.85 0.03 -12.86
CA ALA A 64 -10.27 -1.05 -13.74
C ALA A 64 -9.36 -1.15 -14.99
N ALA A 65 -9.09 0.00 -15.63
CA ALA A 65 -8.29 0.03 -16.85
C ALA A 65 -6.85 -0.50 -16.65
N TYR A 66 -6.15 -0.11 -15.56
CA TYR A 66 -4.82 -0.64 -15.32
C TYR A 66 -4.87 -2.12 -14.88
N ALA A 67 -5.92 -2.55 -14.18
CA ALA A 67 -6.06 -3.95 -13.76
C ALA A 67 -6.25 -4.87 -14.99
N ASP A 68 -7.06 -4.45 -15.96
CA ASP A 68 -7.24 -5.15 -17.24
C ASP A 68 -5.92 -5.23 -18.02
N TRP A 69 -5.17 -4.12 -18.09
CA TRP A 69 -3.86 -4.11 -18.73
C TRP A 69 -2.86 -5.03 -18.00
N LEU A 70 -2.77 -4.97 -16.67
CA LEU A 70 -1.90 -5.85 -15.89
C LEU A 70 -2.26 -7.33 -16.06
N GLY A 71 -3.54 -7.65 -16.24
CA GLY A 71 -4.03 -9.00 -16.51
C GLY A 71 -3.64 -9.58 -17.86
N THR A 72 -3.16 -8.75 -18.79
CA THR A 72 -2.73 -9.18 -20.15
C THR A 72 -1.26 -8.90 -20.44
N SER A 73 -0.63 -8.02 -19.66
CA SER A 73 0.72 -7.53 -19.91
C SER A 73 1.81 -8.49 -19.43
N ASN A 74 2.79 -8.79 -20.27
CA ASN A 74 3.96 -9.61 -19.91
C ASN A 74 5.05 -8.83 -19.15
N VAL A 75 4.75 -7.62 -18.64
CA VAL A 75 5.65 -6.97 -17.68
C VAL A 75 5.87 -7.91 -16.50
N SER A 76 7.12 -8.14 -16.12
CA SER A 76 7.43 -8.95 -14.94
C SER A 76 6.87 -8.27 -13.69
N LYS A 77 6.21 -9.04 -12.81
CA LYS A 77 5.56 -8.55 -11.60
C LYS A 77 6.05 -9.33 -10.38
N LEU A 78 6.38 -8.62 -9.30
CA LEU A 78 6.55 -9.19 -7.98
C LEU A 78 5.36 -8.79 -7.11
N PHE A 79 4.56 -9.77 -6.68
CA PHE A 79 3.47 -9.55 -5.74
C PHE A 79 3.88 -10.00 -4.34
N LEU A 80 4.06 -9.01 -3.46
CA LEU A 80 4.36 -9.21 -2.04
C LEU A 80 3.05 -9.33 -1.27
N LYS A 81 2.64 -10.56 -0.96
CA LYS A 81 1.42 -10.83 -0.18
C LYS A 81 1.75 -10.73 1.31
N ALA A 82 1.13 -9.78 1.99
CA ALA A 82 1.30 -9.58 3.43
C ALA A 82 0.36 -10.50 4.25
N GLU A 83 0.84 -11.17 5.30
CA GLU A 83 0.00 -11.96 6.21
C GLU A 83 0.31 -11.69 7.69
N PRO A 84 -0.65 -11.27 8.55
CA PRO A 84 -2.09 -11.13 8.28
C PRO A 84 -2.44 -9.88 7.48
N VAL A 85 -3.42 -10.01 6.57
CA VAL A 85 -3.73 -9.00 5.56
C VAL A 85 -4.45 -7.77 6.14
N ALA A 86 -4.11 -6.57 5.68
CA ALA A 86 -4.86 -5.35 5.94
C ALA A 86 -5.91 -5.05 4.85
N ILE A 87 -5.49 -4.59 3.66
CA ILE A 87 -6.41 -4.11 2.60
C ILE A 87 -6.82 -5.24 1.64
N LEU A 88 -5.92 -6.16 1.30
CA LEU A 88 -6.19 -7.29 0.39
C LEU A 88 -6.84 -8.49 1.09
N ALA A 89 -7.64 -8.27 2.15
CA ALA A 89 -8.17 -9.34 3.01
C ALA A 89 -9.23 -10.23 2.32
N ASN A 90 -9.54 -9.92 1.05
CA ASN A 90 -10.49 -10.63 0.22
C ASN A 90 -9.75 -11.53 -0.79
N ASP A 91 -9.99 -12.84 -0.70
CA ASP A 91 -9.46 -13.84 -1.63
C ASP A 91 -9.77 -13.55 -3.10
N ARG A 92 -10.86 -12.84 -3.41
CA ARG A 92 -11.22 -12.44 -4.78
C ARG A 92 -10.11 -11.61 -5.45
N LEU A 93 -9.58 -10.59 -4.76
CA LEU A 93 -8.57 -9.71 -5.35
C LEU A 93 -7.21 -10.42 -5.44
N VAL A 94 -6.86 -11.20 -4.42
CA VAL A 94 -5.65 -12.03 -4.44
C VAL A 94 -5.70 -13.03 -5.60
N ASN A 95 -6.83 -13.72 -5.78
CA ASN A 95 -7.01 -14.68 -6.87
C ASN A 95 -7.03 -14.01 -8.24
N LEU A 96 -7.55 -12.78 -8.35
CA LEU A 96 -7.44 -11.98 -9.57
C LEU A 96 -5.98 -11.73 -9.94
N VAL A 97 -5.18 -11.23 -8.99
CA VAL A 97 -3.75 -10.93 -9.22
C VAL A 97 -2.98 -12.20 -9.58
N ARG A 98 -3.24 -13.32 -8.90
CA ARG A 98 -2.63 -14.64 -9.20
C ARG A 98 -2.88 -15.14 -10.62
N GLY A 99 -3.96 -14.67 -11.27
CA GLY A 99 -4.25 -14.97 -12.67
C GLY A 99 -3.43 -14.16 -13.67
N TRP A 100 -2.69 -13.15 -13.24
CA TRP A 100 -1.92 -12.28 -14.14
C TRP A 100 -0.66 -12.99 -14.67
N PRO A 101 -0.26 -12.75 -15.93
CA PRO A 101 0.94 -13.33 -16.51
C PRO A 101 2.21 -12.75 -15.87
N ALA A 102 3.33 -13.48 -15.98
CA ALA A 102 4.65 -13.05 -15.51
C ALA A 102 4.69 -12.59 -14.04
N LEU A 103 3.86 -13.21 -13.18
CA LEU A 103 3.76 -12.92 -11.76
C LEU A 103 4.64 -13.86 -10.93
N THR A 104 5.48 -13.28 -10.09
CA THR A 104 6.13 -13.97 -8.97
C THR A 104 5.44 -13.56 -7.68
N GLU A 105 4.89 -14.50 -6.93
CA GLU A 105 4.31 -14.25 -5.61
C GLU A 105 5.32 -14.59 -4.51
N LYS A 106 5.45 -13.70 -3.52
CA LYS A 106 6.20 -13.93 -2.29
C LYS A 106 5.33 -13.49 -1.12
N THR A 107 5.14 -14.38 -0.16
CA THR A 107 4.51 -14.01 1.10
C THR A 107 5.54 -13.31 1.97
N VAL A 108 5.17 -12.16 2.52
CA VAL A 108 5.91 -11.48 3.57
C VAL A 108 5.04 -11.45 4.81
N THR A 109 5.66 -11.53 5.98
CA THR A 109 4.88 -11.42 7.21
C THR A 109 4.40 -9.97 7.34
N ARG A 110 3.21 -9.76 7.94
CA ARG A 110 2.68 -8.51 8.56
C ARG A 110 1.61 -7.74 7.75
N THR A 111 1.25 -6.52 8.20
CA THR A 111 -0.04 -5.84 7.92
C THR A 111 0.00 -4.85 6.74
N HIS A 112 -0.23 -3.54 6.95
CA HIS A 112 -0.47 -2.57 5.86
C HIS A 112 0.82 -1.88 5.41
N PHE A 113 1.54 -1.26 6.33
CA PHE A 113 2.84 -0.63 6.09
C PHE A 113 3.96 -1.66 6.24
N VAL A 114 3.92 -2.68 5.37
CA VAL A 114 4.81 -3.86 5.44
C VAL A 114 6.30 -3.52 5.43
N GLN A 115 6.67 -2.34 4.90
CA GLN A 115 8.05 -1.87 4.87
C GLN A 115 8.59 -1.56 6.26
N GLU A 116 7.75 -1.10 7.18
CA GLU A 116 8.17 -0.83 8.56
C GLU A 116 8.39 -2.11 9.36
N ASP A 117 7.82 -3.20 8.87
CA ASP A 117 7.50 -4.37 9.65
C ASP A 117 8.35 -5.57 9.18
N SER A 118 8.64 -5.64 7.87
CA SER A 118 9.43 -6.70 7.23
C SER A 118 10.41 -6.14 6.15
N PRO A 119 11.19 -5.08 6.43
CA PRO A 119 12.05 -4.44 5.41
C PRO A 119 13.08 -5.40 4.79
N ASP A 120 13.73 -6.23 5.61
CA ASP A 120 14.76 -7.18 5.13
C ASP A 120 14.18 -8.32 4.29
N GLU A 121 12.96 -8.76 4.60
CA GLU A 121 12.27 -9.80 3.83
C GLU A 121 11.86 -9.26 2.45
N ILE A 122 11.30 -8.04 2.41
CA ILE A 122 10.97 -7.33 1.19
C ILE A 122 12.22 -7.09 0.35
N GLY A 123 13.30 -6.60 0.95
CA GLY A 123 14.56 -6.33 0.27
C GLY A 123 15.15 -7.57 -0.40
N ARG A 124 15.21 -8.70 0.32
CA ARG A 124 15.67 -9.98 -0.24
C ARG A 124 14.75 -10.48 -1.36
N ALA A 125 13.44 -10.40 -1.19
CA ALA A 125 12.48 -10.80 -2.22
C ALA A 125 12.65 -10.00 -3.51
N ILE A 126 12.92 -8.69 -3.41
CA ILE A 126 13.19 -7.83 -4.56
C ILE A 126 14.50 -8.22 -5.24
N VAL A 127 15.59 -8.40 -4.48
CA VAL A 127 16.91 -8.77 -5.04
C VAL A 127 16.84 -10.12 -5.76
N ASP A 128 16.24 -11.12 -5.11
CA ASP A 128 16.07 -12.46 -5.68
C ASP A 128 15.25 -12.39 -6.98
N TRP A 129 14.14 -11.65 -6.96
CA TRP A 129 13.30 -11.47 -8.14
C TRP A 129 14.03 -10.75 -9.27
N MET A 130 14.75 -9.66 -8.98
CA MET A 130 15.56 -8.94 -9.97
C MET A 130 16.63 -9.83 -10.60
N GLY A 131 17.22 -10.77 -9.84
CA GLY A 131 18.15 -11.76 -10.38
C GLY A 131 17.53 -12.74 -11.38
N THR A 132 16.19 -12.84 -11.44
CA THR A 132 15.46 -13.63 -12.45
C THR A 132 15.07 -12.83 -13.68
N LEU A 133 15.22 -11.50 -13.65
CA LEU A 133 14.98 -10.63 -14.78
C LEU A 133 16.25 -10.60 -15.64
N GLY A 134 16.17 -11.15 -16.85
CA GLY A 134 17.29 -11.21 -17.80
C GLY A 134 17.75 -9.84 -18.28
#